data_AF-A0A949S047-F1
#
_entry.id   AF-A0A949S047-F1
#
_cell.length_a   1.000
_cell.length_b   1.000
_cell.length_c   1.000
_cell.angle_alpha   90.00
_cell.angle_beta   90.00
_cell.angle_gamma   90.00
#
_symmetry.space_group_name_H-M   'P 1'
#
loop_
_entity.id
_entity.type
_entity.pdbx_description
1 polymer ?
#
loop_
_entity_poly.entity_id
_entity_poly.type
_entity_poly.pdbx_seq_one_letter_code
_entity_poly.pdbx_strand_id
1 'polypeptide(L)' 'MVINKLEIEIVKLIRLKMKIRNTIRRIKSIRMKGYDYSSKEAFHVTICAQNKECRFGIVENEKLILNKTGIMISECWI' A
#
# COMPACT_ATOMS: atom_id res chain seq x y z
N MET A 1 -18.49 -16.37 -37.88
CA MET A 1 -18.35 -16.44 -36.41
C MET A 1 -19.39 -15.51 -35.79
N VAL A 2 -20.59 -16.02 -35.53
CA VAL A 2 -21.72 -15.24 -35.01
C VAL A 2 -21.56 -15.18 -33.50
N ILE A 3 -21.06 -14.06 -32.98
CA ILE A 3 -21.07 -13.84 -31.53
C ILE A 3 -22.53 -13.82 -31.09
N ASN A 4 -22.92 -14.75 -30.22
CA ASN A 4 -24.30 -14.90 -29.79
C ASN A 4 -24.71 -13.64 -29.00
N LYS A 5 -25.93 -13.14 -29.22
CA LYS A 5 -26.50 -11.99 -28.49
C LYS A 5 -26.33 -12.12 -26.98
N LEU A 6 -26.40 -13.34 -26.45
CA LEU A 6 -26.18 -13.65 -25.03
C LEU A 6 -24.74 -13.37 -24.58
N GLU A 7 -23.73 -13.67 -25.41
CA GLU A 7 -22.33 -13.41 -25.09
C GLU A 7 -22.02 -11.91 -25.04
N ILE A 8 -22.63 -11.13 -25.93
CA ILE A 8 -22.53 -9.66 -25.94
C ILE A 8 -23.14 -9.08 -24.66
N GLU A 9 -24.29 -9.59 -24.23
CA GLU A 9 -24.97 -9.18 -22.99
C GLU A 9 -24.10 -9.47 -21.76
N ILE A 10 -23.50 -10.67 -21.70
CA ILE A 10 -22.59 -11.08 -20.62
C ILE A 10 -21.36 -10.16 -20.55
N VAL A 11 -20.73 -9.86 -21.69
CA VAL A 11 -19.57 -8.95 -21.74
C VAL A 11 -19.94 -7.54 -21.27
N LYS A 12 -21.13 -7.04 -21.62
CA LYS A 12 -21.65 -5.75 -21.12
C LYS A 12 -21.85 -5.77 -19.60
N LEU A 13 -22.45 -6.83 -19.06
CA LEU A 13 -22.67 -6.98 -17.61
C LEU A 13 -21.36 -7.06 -16.84
N ILE A 14 -20.36 -7.79 -17.35
CA ILE A 14 -19.02 -7.87 -16.75
C ILE A 14 -18.35 -6.49 -16.71
N ARG A 15 -18.41 -5.73 -17.83
CA ARG A 15 -17.89 -4.35 -17.89
C ARG A 15 -18.61 -3.42 -16.94
N LEU A 16 -19.94 -3.51 -16.86
CA LEU A 16 -20.76 -2.71 -15.95
C LEU A 16 -20.41 -3.01 -14.49
N LYS A 17 -20.26 -4.29 -14.13
CA LYS A 17 -19.88 -4.73 -12.78
C LYS A 17 -18.47 -4.27 -12.39
N MET A 18 -17.52 -4.29 -13.34
CA MET A 18 -16.18 -3.71 -13.12
C MET A 18 -16.22 -2.19 -12.91
N LYS A 19 -17.02 -1.47 -13.71
CA LYS A 19 -17.19 -0.01 -13.57
C LYS A 19 -17.80 0.35 -12.22
N ILE A 20 -18.87 -0.34 -11.82
CA ILE A 20 -19.52 -0.15 -10.51
C ILE A 20 -18.55 -0.43 -9.35
N ARG A 21 -17.78 -1.52 -9.42
CA ARG A 21 -16.77 -1.87 -8.41
C ARG A 21 -15.74 -0.76 -8.22
N ASN A 22 -15.26 -0.17 -9.32
CA ASN A 22 -14.28 0.91 -9.27
C ASN A 22 -14.88 2.24 -8.78
N THR A 23 -16.17 2.49 -9.02
CA THR A 23 -16.86 3.70 -8.53
C THR A 23 -17.14 3.64 -7.03
N ILE A 24 -17.54 2.47 -6.50
CA ILE A 24 -17.89 2.30 -5.08
C ILE A 24 -16.65 2.41 -4.17
N ARG A 25 -15.46 2.04 -4.66
CA ARG A 25 -14.19 2.07 -3.90
C ARG A 25 -13.27 3.23 -4.25
N ARG A 26 -13.78 4.30 -4.86
CA ARG A 26 -12.93 5.46 -5.19
C ARG A 26 -12.73 6.33 -3.95
N ILE A 27 -11.99 5.82 -2.98
CA ILE A 27 -11.45 6.63 -1.88
C ILE A 27 -10.66 7.76 -2.53
N LYS A 28 -11.00 9.01 -2.18
CA LYS A 28 -10.23 10.16 -2.66
C LYS A 28 -8.80 10.03 -2.13
N SER A 29 -7.83 10.31 -2.99
CA SER A 29 -6.44 10.36 -2.55
C SER A 29 -6.29 11.35 -1.40
N ILE A 30 -5.65 10.93 -0.32
CA ILE A 30 -5.24 11.83 0.78
C ILE A 30 -3.98 12.62 0.42
N ARG A 31 -3.29 12.25 -0.66
CA ARG A 31 -2.05 12.92 -1.09
C ARG A 31 -2.35 14.33 -1.54
N MET A 32 -1.53 15.27 -1.08
CA MET A 32 -1.61 16.66 -1.48
C MET A 32 -1.33 16.79 -2.98
N LYS A 33 -2.19 17.52 -3.69
CA LYS A 33 -2.06 17.69 -5.14
C LYS A 33 -0.89 18.62 -5.45
N GLY A 34 -0.02 18.20 -6.38
CA GLY A 34 1.12 19.01 -6.81
C GLY A 34 2.34 18.93 -5.90
N TYR A 35 2.28 18.14 -4.83
CA TYR A 35 3.43 17.91 -3.95
C TYR A 35 4.31 16.78 -4.50
N ASP A 36 5.61 17.03 -4.57
CA ASP A 36 6.60 16.03 -4.94
C ASP A 36 7.03 15.23 -3.71
N TYR A 37 6.51 14.02 -3.57
CA TYR A 37 6.86 13.11 -2.47
C TYR A 37 8.24 12.44 -2.63
N SER A 38 8.98 12.73 -3.71
CA SER A 38 10.36 12.28 -3.92
C SER A 38 11.40 13.30 -3.49
N SER A 39 10.96 14.50 -3.07
CA SER A 39 11.82 15.52 -2.50
C SER A 39 12.55 15.00 -1.26
N LYS A 40 13.72 15.57 -0.97
CA LYS A 40 14.55 15.24 0.21
C LYS A 40 14.02 15.86 1.51
N GLU A 41 12.71 16.11 1.59
CA GLU A 41 12.08 16.71 2.76
C GLU A 41 11.90 15.67 3.88
N ALA A 42 11.65 16.14 5.11
CA ALA A 42 11.57 15.27 6.27
C ALA A 42 10.19 14.58 6.35
N PHE A 43 10.18 13.26 6.19
CA PHE A 43 9.00 12.42 6.44
C PHE A 43 9.18 11.62 7.73
N HIS A 44 8.12 11.52 8.52
CA HIS A 44 8.06 10.55 9.62
C HIS A 44 7.16 9.39 9.21
N VAL A 45 7.72 8.18 9.20
CA VAL A 45 7.00 6.95 8.84
C VAL A 45 7.04 6.00 10.03
N THR A 46 5.87 5.54 10.48
CA THR A 46 5.76 4.47 11.48
C THR A 46 5.09 3.26 10.84
N ILE A 47 5.67 2.07 11.00
CA ILE A 47 5.16 0.82 10.43
C ILE A 47 5.03 -0.20 11.56
N CYS A 48 3.84 -0.80 11.69
CA CYS A 48 3.65 -1.92 12.60
C CYS A 48 4.24 -3.19 12.00
N ALA A 49 5.08 -3.90 12.76
CA ALA A 49 5.53 -5.23 12.38
C ALA A 49 4.34 -6.20 12.28
N GLN A 50 4.44 -7.18 11.38
CA GLN A 50 3.44 -8.24 11.27
C GLN A 50 3.28 -8.93 12.63
N ASN A 51 2.02 -9.19 13.02
CA ASN A 51 1.65 -9.78 14.30
C ASN A 51 2.19 -9.05 15.53
N LYS A 52 2.65 -7.79 15.41
CA LYS A 52 3.32 -7.03 16.47
C LYS A 52 4.59 -7.72 17.00
N GLU A 53 5.23 -8.55 16.18
CA GLU A 53 6.49 -9.22 16.54
C GLU A 53 7.66 -8.23 16.60
N CYS A 54 8.57 -8.43 17.56
CA CYS A 54 9.80 -7.64 17.74
C CYS A 54 10.87 -8.00 16.68
N ARG A 55 10.54 -7.87 15.39
CA ARG A 55 11.37 -8.34 14.25
C ARG A 55 12.66 -7.57 14.05
N PHE A 56 12.72 -6.32 14.50
CA PHE A 56 13.85 -5.42 14.27
C PHE A 56 14.78 -5.28 15.48
N GLY A 57 14.38 -5.82 16.63
CA GLY A 57 15.08 -5.62 17.88
C GLY A 57 14.13 -5.66 19.07
N ILE A 58 14.70 -5.48 20.25
CA ILE A 58 13.97 -5.39 21.52
C ILE A 58 14.12 -3.99 22.10
N VAL A 59 13.13 -3.54 22.87
CA VAL A 59 13.23 -2.26 23.59
C VAL A 59 13.67 -2.55 25.02
N GLU A 60 14.82 -2.00 25.40
CA GLU A 60 15.37 -2.04 26.76
C GLU A 60 15.79 -0.64 27.18
N ASN A 61 15.45 -0.22 28.40
CA ASN A 61 15.78 1.11 28.93
C ASN A 61 15.41 2.26 27.95
N GLU A 62 14.20 2.20 27.39
CA GLU A 62 13.66 3.18 26.43
C GLU A 62 14.44 3.29 25.11
N LYS A 63 15.32 2.32 24.83
CA LYS A 63 16.13 2.28 23.59
C LYS A 63 15.83 1.02 22.80
N LEU A 64 15.76 1.16 21.48
CA LEU A 64 15.68 0.03 20.57
C LEU A 64 17.07 -0.58 20.40
N ILE A 65 17.25 -1.80 20.90
CA ILE A 65 18.44 -2.62 20.66
C ILE A 65 18.21 -3.45 19.40
N LEU A 66 18.87 -3.06 18.31
CA LEU A 66 18.68 -3.68 16.99
C LEU A 66 19.22 -5.11 16.97
N ASN A 67 18.48 -6.00 16.31
CA ASN A 67 19.00 -7.30 15.90
C ASN A 67 19.62 -7.22 14.49
N LYS A 68 20.09 -8.34 13.94
CA LYS A 68 20.68 -8.39 12.59
C LYS A 68 19.78 -7.75 11.51
N THR A 69 18.49 -8.05 11.55
CA THR A 69 17.51 -7.49 10.61
C THR A 69 17.34 -5.99 10.80
N GLY A 70 17.29 -5.53 12.06
CA GLY A 70 17.20 -4.11 12.39
C GLY A 70 18.41 -3.31 11.91
N ILE A 71 19.62 -3.86 12.06
CA ILE A 71 20.86 -3.25 11.55
C ILE A 71 20.79 -3.08 10.03
N MET A 72 20.46 -4.14 9.30
CA MET A 72 20.34 -4.08 7.83
C MET A 72 19.35 -3.01 7.38
N ILE A 73 18.20 -2.89 8.05
CA ILE A 73 17.20 -1.88 7.72
C ILE A 73 17.73 -0.47 8.01
N SER A 74 18.43 -0.27 9.12
CA SER A 74 19.01 1.05 9.45
C SER A 74 20.01 1.54 8.41
N GLU A 75 20.68 0.63 7.69
CA GLU A 75 21.60 0.97 6.60
C GLU A 75 20.90 1.27 5.28
N CYS A 76 19.69 0.74 5.05
CA CYS A 76 18.92 0.95 3.83
C CYS A 76 18.06 2.22 3.85
N TRP A 77 17.69 2.71 5.03
CA TRP A 77 16.89 3.92 5.20
C TRP A 77 17.81 5.10 5.50
N ILE A 78 18.39 5.69 4.45
CA ILE A 78 19.18 6.94 4.46
C ILE A 78 18.37 8.07 3.83
#